data_AF-A0A9R1XRF2-F1
#
_entry.id   AF-A0A9R1XRF2-F1
#
_cell.length_a   1.000
_cell.length_b   1.000
_cell.length_c   1.000
_cell.angle_alpha   90.00
_cell.angle_beta   90.00
_cell.angle_gamma   90.00
#
_symmetry.space_group_name_H-M   'P 1'
#
loop_
_entity.id
_entity.type
_entity.pdbx_description
1 polymer ?
#
loop_
_entity_poly.entity_id
_entity_poly.type
_entity_poly.pdbx_seq_one_letter_code
_entity_poly.pdbx_strand_id
1 'polypeptide(L)'
;MDSCTHMNEESENWNSNVCLKILKKMNRFGKNIRFWGIIHSQGHVFEARVGDLVRIPYVHENVAINFIHQTPDVYINAYFSKENFMQCYSTNIEPVNSRNLWAQIEYIKPLPPMSRRMSGRVRMRENNMFHPHQRRQEGQKTSHPPCICSKSATK
;
A
#
# COMPACT_ATOMS: atom_id res chain seq x y z
N MET A 1 -4.83 2.98 -30.53
CA MET A 1 -3.93 3.86 -29.77
C MET A 1 -3.20 3.00 -28.77
N ASP A 2 -1.87 3.06 -28.81
CA ASP A 2 -1.03 2.29 -27.89
C ASP A 2 -1.11 2.90 -26.49
N SER A 3 -0.95 2.08 -25.45
CA SER A 3 -1.11 2.56 -24.07
C SER A 3 -0.16 3.71 -23.72
N CYS A 4 1.04 3.72 -24.31
CA CYS A 4 2.04 4.77 -24.08
C CYS A 4 1.64 6.10 -24.73
N THR A 5 1.05 6.08 -25.94
CA THR A 5 0.62 7.31 -26.63
C THR A 5 -0.51 7.98 -25.86
N HIS A 6 -1.48 7.20 -25.39
CA HIS A 6 -2.57 7.71 -24.55
C HIS A 6 -2.07 8.37 -23.26
N MET A 7 -1.10 7.74 -22.59
CA MET A 7 -0.53 8.29 -21.34
C MET A 7 0.26 9.58 -21.59
N ASN A 8 0.98 9.70 -22.71
CA ASN A 8 1.66 10.94 -23.08
C ASN A 8 0.66 12.06 -23.39
N GLU A 9 -0.36 11.80 -24.20
CA GLU A 9 -1.42 12.77 -24.52
C GLU A 9 -2.16 13.24 -23.25
N GLU A 10 -2.44 12.32 -22.31
CA GLU A 10 -3.02 12.70 -21.01
C GLU A 10 -2.07 13.65 -20.25
N SER A 11 -0.77 13.38 -20.29
CA SER A 11 0.24 14.17 -19.58
C SER A 11 0.42 15.58 -20.14
N GLU A 12 0.30 15.76 -21.46
CA GLU A 12 0.40 17.08 -22.11
C GLU A 12 -0.66 18.05 -21.56
N ASN A 13 -1.86 17.53 -21.32
CA ASN A 13 -2.99 18.27 -20.76
C ASN A 13 -2.85 18.59 -19.25
N TRP A 14 -1.78 18.14 -18.58
CA TRP A 14 -1.57 18.48 -17.18
C TRP A 14 -1.03 19.90 -17.03
N ASN A 15 -1.74 20.70 -16.21
CA ASN A 15 -1.34 22.05 -15.83
C ASN A 15 -0.16 22.09 -14.83
N SER A 16 0.08 21.00 -14.09
CA SER A 16 1.13 20.91 -13.08
C SER A 16 2.39 20.26 -13.62
N ASN A 17 3.56 20.64 -13.10
CA ASN A 17 4.84 19.96 -13.36
C ASN A 17 4.90 18.58 -12.69
N VAL A 18 3.92 18.21 -11.86
CA VAL A 18 3.87 16.91 -11.18
C VAL A 18 2.66 16.11 -11.66
N CYS A 19 2.82 14.79 -11.70
CA CYS A 19 1.72 13.87 -12.02
C CYS A 19 0.47 14.09 -11.15
N LEU A 20 -0.68 14.28 -11.80
CA LEU A 20 -1.97 14.52 -11.14
C LEU A 20 -2.38 13.40 -10.18
N LYS A 21 -1.99 12.14 -10.46
CA LYS A 21 -2.29 10.98 -9.59
C LYS A 21 -1.60 11.12 -8.23
N ILE A 22 -0.38 11.65 -8.23
CA ILE A 22 0.40 11.87 -7.01
C ILE A 22 -0.19 13.02 -6.22
N LEU A 23 -0.51 14.14 -6.88
CA LEU A 23 -1.16 15.28 -6.24
C LEU A 23 -2.52 14.90 -5.63
N LYS A 24 -3.36 14.15 -6.35
CA LYS A 24 -4.63 13.62 -5.83
C LYS A 24 -4.41 12.74 -4.60
N LYS A 25 -3.35 11.94 -4.60
CA LYS A 25 -3.00 11.06 -3.48
C LYS A 25 -2.53 11.87 -2.27
N MET A 26 -1.66 12.85 -2.45
CA MET A 26 -1.19 13.75 -1.38
C MET A 26 -2.34 14.56 -0.79
N ASN A 27 -3.23 15.12 -1.62
CA ASN A 27 -4.43 15.82 -1.17
C ASN A 27 -5.39 14.92 -0.38
N ARG A 28 -5.52 13.64 -0.76
CA ARG A 28 -6.32 12.66 -0.02
C ARG A 28 -5.73 12.40 1.37
N PHE A 29 -4.41 12.33 1.49
CA PHE A 29 -3.74 12.21 2.79
C PHE A 29 -3.98 13.43 3.67
N GLY A 30 -3.90 14.63 3.12
CA GLY A 30 -4.17 15.87 3.85
C GLY A 30 -5.57 15.93 4.48
N LYS A 31 -6.60 15.41 3.81
CA LYS A 31 -7.99 15.39 4.35
C LYS A 31 -8.14 14.60 5.65
N ASN A 32 -7.35 13.55 5.81
CA ASN A 32 -7.44 12.70 6.99
C ASN A 32 -6.51 13.16 8.10
N ILE A 33 -5.64 14.15 7.89
CA ILE A 33 -4.57 14.52 8.84
C ILE A 33 -5.09 14.95 10.22
N ARG A 34 -6.31 15.47 10.31
CA ARG A 34 -6.98 15.84 11.58
C ARG A 34 -7.12 14.68 12.58
N PHE A 35 -7.03 13.44 12.10
CA PHE A 35 -7.11 12.23 12.93
C PHE A 35 -5.72 11.73 13.41
N TRP A 36 -4.65 12.46 13.13
CA TRP A 36 -3.27 12.02 13.30
C TRP A 36 -2.68 12.80 14.46
N GLY A 37 -2.23 12.10 15.49
CA GLY A 37 -1.47 12.72 16.58
C GLY A 37 -0.03 12.95 16.11
N ILE A 38 0.36 14.22 15.97
CA ILE A 38 1.72 14.61 15.61
C ILE A 38 2.46 14.94 16.90
N ILE A 39 3.49 14.18 17.23
CA ILE A 39 4.38 14.48 18.35
C ILE A 39 5.71 14.95 17.74
N HIS A 40 6.04 16.21 17.98
CA HIS A 40 7.32 16.79 17.58
C HIS A 40 8.35 16.55 18.68
N SER A 41 9.28 15.61 18.46
CA SER A 41 10.52 15.56 19.24
C SER A 41 11.49 16.57 18.64
N GLN A 42 12.07 17.46 19.47
CA GLN A 42 12.98 18.52 19.04
C GLN A 42 13.96 18.04 17.93
N GLY A 43 13.90 18.69 16.76
CA GLY A 43 14.69 18.33 15.56
C GLY A 43 13.81 17.95 14.35
N HIS A 44 14.39 17.29 13.34
CA HIS A 44 13.67 16.80 12.15
C HIS A 44 12.98 15.44 12.36
N VAL A 45 12.57 15.14 13.60
CA VAL A 45 12.02 13.83 13.96
C VAL A 45 10.54 13.98 14.31
N PHE A 46 9.69 13.32 13.52
CA PHE A 46 8.24 13.41 13.64
C PHE A 46 7.65 12.03 13.93
N GLU A 47 6.97 11.91 15.07
CA GLU A 47 6.16 10.72 15.36
C GLU A 47 4.72 10.98 14.94
N ALA A 48 4.25 10.24 13.93
CA ALA A 48 2.86 10.27 13.49
C ALA A 48 2.13 9.06 14.09
N ARG A 49 1.12 9.31 14.92
CA ARG A 49 0.26 8.27 15.50
C ARG A 49 -1.10 8.29 14.80
N VAL A 50 -1.41 7.20 14.11
CA VAL A 50 -2.76 6.88 13.61
C VAL A 50 -3.29 5.72 14.45
N GLY A 51 -4.57 5.79 14.85
CA GLY A 51 -5.24 4.70 15.57
C GLY A 51 -4.90 3.33 14.97
N ASP A 52 -4.30 2.48 15.79
CA ASP A 52 -3.85 1.09 15.57
C ASP A 52 -2.93 0.78 14.37
N LEU A 53 -2.51 1.76 13.57
CA LEU A 53 -1.63 1.53 12.40
C LEU A 53 -0.30 2.26 12.56
N VAL A 54 0.50 1.76 13.49
CA VAL A 54 1.92 2.10 13.62
C VAL A 54 2.68 1.41 12.48
N ARG A 55 3.35 2.20 11.60
CA ARG A 55 4.31 1.81 10.53
C ARG A 55 3.85 2.00 9.08
N ILE A 56 3.62 3.25 8.68
CA ILE A 56 3.78 3.62 7.26
C ILE A 56 4.83 4.74 7.19
N PRO A 57 6.01 4.53 6.60
CA PRO A 57 7.07 5.56 6.56
C PRO A 57 6.66 6.79 5.74
N TYR A 58 5.96 6.59 4.62
CA TYR A 58 5.46 7.64 3.72
C TYR A 58 4.54 8.67 4.39
N VAL A 59 3.90 8.25 5.48
CA VAL A 59 2.96 9.05 6.23
C VAL A 59 3.64 10.17 6.99
N HIS A 60 4.83 9.91 7.54
CA HIS A 60 5.53 10.85 8.40
C HIS A 60 5.96 12.10 7.60
N GLU A 61 6.39 11.88 6.36
CA GLU A 61 6.77 12.95 5.42
C GLU A 61 5.56 13.85 5.10
N ASN A 62 4.41 13.27 4.74
CA ASN A 62 3.20 14.05 4.44
C ASN A 62 2.69 14.81 5.67
N VAL A 63 2.81 14.21 6.86
CA VAL A 63 2.43 14.84 8.12
C VAL A 63 3.34 16.03 8.44
N ALA A 64 4.65 15.86 8.29
CA ALA A 64 5.62 16.94 8.50
C ALA A 64 5.40 18.10 7.52
N ILE A 65 5.21 17.81 6.22
CA ILE A 65 4.95 18.83 5.19
C ILE A 65 3.72 19.67 5.55
N ASN A 66 2.62 19.02 5.93
CA ASN A 66 1.41 19.71 6.35
C ASN A 66 1.59 20.50 7.66
N PHE A 67 2.36 19.97 8.62
CA PHE A 67 2.66 20.67 9.87
C PHE A 67 3.47 21.95 9.64
N ILE A 68 4.41 21.93 8.70
CA ILE A 68 5.24 23.08 8.33
C ILE A 68 4.47 24.01 7.35
N HIS A 69 3.23 23.67 6.99
CA HIS A 69 2.38 24.41 6.04
C HIS A 69 3.07 24.68 4.69
N GLN A 70 3.95 23.78 4.25
CA GLN A 70 4.62 23.90 2.96
C GLN A 70 3.85 23.16 1.86
N THR A 71 4.04 23.58 0.62
CA THR A 71 3.46 22.88 -0.52
C THR A 71 4.16 21.53 -0.71
N PRO A 72 3.40 20.45 -0.95
CA PRO A 72 3.97 19.12 -1.16
C PRO A 72 4.89 19.05 -2.36
N ASP A 73 4.67 19.90 -3.36
CA ASP A 73 5.40 19.96 -4.63
C ASP A 73 6.92 20.10 -4.45
N VAL A 74 7.37 20.79 -3.41
CA VAL A 74 8.80 21.02 -3.11
C VAL A 74 9.51 19.74 -2.68
N TYR A 75 8.75 18.78 -2.10
CA TYR A 75 9.28 17.54 -1.56
C TYR A 75 9.11 16.36 -2.51
N ILE A 76 8.32 16.54 -3.57
CA ILE A 76 8.14 15.50 -4.58
C ILE A 76 9.44 15.40 -5.38
N ASN A 77 9.99 14.20 -5.43
CA ASN A 77 11.20 13.93 -6.18
C ASN A 77 11.00 14.27 -7.67
N ALA A 78 12.01 14.86 -8.29
CA ALA A 78 12.05 15.15 -9.72
C ALA A 78 11.68 13.93 -10.59
N TYR A 79 11.91 12.70 -10.15
CA TYR A 79 11.44 11.48 -10.85
C TYR A 79 9.94 11.46 -11.16
N PHE A 80 9.13 12.19 -10.38
CA PHE A 80 7.69 12.30 -10.58
C PHE A 80 7.27 13.56 -11.36
N SER A 81 8.23 14.26 -11.95
CA SER A 81 7.97 15.41 -12.83
C SER A 81 7.25 14.97 -14.11
N LYS A 82 6.54 15.92 -14.72
CA LYS A 82 5.88 15.76 -16.01
C LYS A 82 6.90 15.39 -17.09
N GLU A 83 8.07 16.02 -17.07
CA GLU A 83 9.16 15.73 -18.00
C GLU A 83 9.60 14.27 -17.92
N ASN A 84 9.92 13.77 -16.72
CA ASN A 84 10.36 12.38 -16.54
C ASN A 84 9.23 11.40 -16.87
N PHE A 85 7.97 11.78 -16.60
CA PHE A 85 6.81 10.98 -17.01
C PHE A 85 6.73 10.86 -18.54
N MET A 86 6.84 11.98 -19.28
CA MET A 86 6.83 11.98 -20.74
C MET A 86 8.02 11.18 -21.31
N GLN A 87 9.21 11.32 -20.71
CA GLN A 87 10.37 10.53 -21.11
C GLN A 87 10.14 9.03 -20.92
N CYS A 88 9.56 8.59 -19.79
CA CYS A 88 9.26 7.18 -19.52
C CYS A 88 8.35 6.55 -20.58
N TYR A 89 7.36 7.30 -21.07
CA TYR A 89 6.38 6.82 -22.04
C TYR A 89 6.69 7.25 -23.48
N SER A 90 7.83 7.91 -23.72
CA SER A 90 8.24 8.34 -25.07
C SER A 90 8.50 7.16 -26.01
N THR A 91 9.06 6.07 -25.46
CA THR A 91 9.31 4.83 -26.18
C THR A 91 8.26 3.79 -25.84
N ASN A 92 7.68 3.15 -26.85
CA ASN A 92 6.81 2.01 -26.62
C ASN A 92 7.66 0.79 -26.23
N ILE A 93 7.35 0.17 -25.09
CA ILE A 93 7.97 -1.11 -24.72
C ILE A 93 7.29 -2.19 -25.54
N GLU A 94 8.05 -2.83 -26.42
CA GLU A 94 7.53 -3.96 -27.16
C GLU A 94 7.13 -5.08 -26.20
N PRO A 95 5.97 -5.72 -26.43
CA PRO A 95 5.57 -6.83 -25.59
C PRO A 95 6.65 -7.91 -25.64
N VAL A 96 7.07 -8.39 -24.47
CA VAL A 96 7.95 -9.55 -24.40
C VAL A 96 7.22 -10.71 -25.05
N ASN A 97 7.90 -11.37 -25.99
CA ASN A 97 7.40 -12.56 -26.65
C ASN A 97 6.82 -13.53 -25.63
N SER A 98 5.75 -14.22 -25.98
CA SER A 98 5.16 -15.23 -25.11
C SER A 98 6.16 -16.37 -24.87
N ARG A 99 6.05 -17.04 -23.71
CA ARG A 99 7.00 -18.08 -23.28
C ARG A 99 7.24 -19.19 -24.31
N ASN A 100 6.25 -19.50 -25.15
CA ASN A 100 6.35 -20.48 -26.24
C ASN A 100 7.31 -20.08 -27.36
N LEU A 101 7.66 -18.80 -27.48
CA LEU A 101 8.60 -18.26 -28.46
C LEU A 101 10.03 -18.11 -27.89
N TRP A 102 10.23 -18.41 -26.61
CA TRP A 102 11.57 -18.32 -25.99
C TRP A 102 12.38 -19.57 -26.34
N ALA A 103 13.69 -19.37 -26.56
CA ALA A 103 14.61 -20.49 -26.78
C ALA A 103 14.57 -21.45 -25.58
N GLN A 104 14.37 -22.73 -25.85
CA GLN A 104 14.48 -23.76 -24.82
C GLN A 104 15.96 -23.94 -24.49
N ILE A 105 16.36 -23.47 -23.31
CA ILE A 105 17.67 -23.75 -22.74
C ILE A 105 17.61 -25.05 -21.94
N GLU A 106 18.71 -25.81 -21.96
CA GLU A 106 18.95 -26.95 -21.06
C GLU A 106 19.15 -26.44 -19.62
N TYR A 107 18.08 -25.91 -19.04
CA TYR A 107 18.09 -25.38 -17.70
C TYR A 107 17.79 -26.50 -16.71
N ILE A 108 18.81 -26.88 -15.94
CA ILE A 108 18.62 -27.72 -14.75
C ILE A 108 17.86 -26.86 -13.75
N LYS A 109 16.57 -27.17 -13.54
CA LYS A 109 15.80 -26.50 -12.49
C LYS A 109 16.53 -26.69 -11.16
N PRO A 110 16.79 -25.60 -10.40
CA PRO A 110 17.34 -25.75 -9.07
C PRO A 110 16.42 -26.66 -8.25
N LEU A 111 17.02 -27.51 -7.42
CA LEU A 111 16.24 -28.32 -6.48
C LEU A 111 15.34 -27.38 -5.67
N PRO A 112 14.08 -27.79 -5.39
CA PRO A 112 13.22 -26.98 -4.56
C PRO A 112 13.93 -26.69 -3.23
N PRO A 113 13.72 -25.49 -2.65
CA PRO A 113 14.23 -25.22 -1.33
C PRO A 113 13.75 -26.32 -0.38
N MET A 114 14.69 -26.85 0.41
CA MET A 114 14.37 -27.90 1.37
C MET A 114 13.23 -27.44 2.26
N SER A 115 12.15 -28.22 2.32
CA SER A 115 10.97 -27.83 3.07
C SER A 115 11.34 -27.65 4.54
N ARG A 116 11.19 -26.42 5.04
CA ARG A 116 11.32 -26.15 6.47
C ARG A 116 9.93 -26.19 7.08
N ARG A 117 9.76 -27.02 8.12
CA ARG A 117 8.62 -26.88 9.02
C ARG A 117 8.79 -25.55 9.75
N MET A 118 8.03 -24.55 9.35
CA MET A 118 7.95 -23.28 10.08
C MET A 118 7.64 -23.59 11.55
N SER A 119 8.32 -22.94 12.49
CA SER A 119 7.94 -23.04 13.90
C SER A 119 6.47 -22.63 13.98
N GLY A 120 5.61 -23.59 14.33
CA GLY A 120 4.18 -23.33 14.39
C GLY A 120 3.88 -22.16 15.31
N ARG A 121 2.79 -21.44 15.05
CA ARG A 121 2.28 -20.44 16.00
C ARG A 121 2.01 -21.15 17.32
N VAL A 122 2.76 -20.82 18.35
CA VAL A 122 2.50 -21.33 19.70
C VAL A 122 1.08 -20.89 20.06
N ARG A 123 0.17 -21.85 20.22
CA ARG A 123 -1.19 -21.56 20.64
C ARG A 123 -1.08 -21.01 22.06
N MET A 124 -1.32 -19.71 22.26
CA MET A 124 -1.37 -19.15 23.61
C MET A 124 -2.40 -19.96 24.40
N ARG A 125 -1.98 -20.56 25.51
CA ARG A 125 -2.94 -21.08 26.50
C ARG A 125 -3.60 -19.86 27.12
N GLU A 126 -4.93 -19.85 27.10
CA GLU A 126 -5.80 -18.74 27.51
C GLU A 126 -5.73 -18.40 29.01
N ASN A 127 -4.82 -19.01 29.77
CA ASN A 127 -4.85 -18.99 31.23
C ASN A 127 -3.88 -18.01 31.91
N ASN A 128 -3.09 -17.21 31.19
CA ASN A 128 -2.11 -16.31 31.83
C ASN A 128 -2.07 -14.89 31.26
N MET A 129 -3.23 -14.24 31.08
CA MET A 129 -3.28 -12.77 31.01
C MET A 129 -4.29 -12.22 32.02
N PHE A 130 -3.78 -12.03 33.24
CA PHE A 130 -4.11 -10.97 34.20
C PHE A 130 -5.46 -10.23 34.03
N HIS A 131 -6.38 -10.52 34.96
CA HIS A 131 -7.54 -9.76 35.46
C HIS A 131 -8.25 -8.72 34.54
N PRO A 132 -9.48 -9.00 34.08
CA PRO A 132 -10.35 -8.00 33.48
C PRO A 132 -11.03 -7.12 34.55
N HIS A 133 -10.90 -5.80 34.39
CA HIS A 133 -11.74 -4.81 35.04
C HIS A 133 -13.21 -5.07 34.68
N GLN A 134 -14.06 -5.25 35.71
CA GLN A 134 -15.50 -5.50 35.60
C GLN A 134 -16.21 -4.50 34.67
N ARG A 135 -16.98 -5.02 33.70
CA ARG A 135 -18.25 -4.42 33.26
C ARG A 135 -19.34 -5.49 33.26
N ARG A 136 -20.21 -5.42 34.28
CA ARG A 136 -21.62 -5.88 34.25
C ARG A 136 -22.37 -5.01 33.21
N GLN A 137 -23.41 -5.41 32.48
CA GLN A 137 -24.27 -6.60 32.46
C GLN A 137 -24.95 -6.68 31.07
N GLU A 138 -25.23 -7.90 30.64
CA GLU A 138 -26.46 -8.40 29.97
C GLU A 138 -27.02 -7.72 28.71
N GLY A 139 -27.00 -8.47 27.61
CA GLY A 139 -27.81 -8.24 26.40
C GLY A 139 -27.83 -9.52 25.55
N GLN A 140 -29.03 -10.02 25.26
CA GLN A 140 -29.36 -11.37 24.82
C GLN A 140 -28.71 -11.80 23.50
N LYS A 141 -28.25 -13.06 23.45
CA LYS A 141 -27.76 -13.74 22.23
C LYS A 141 -28.96 -14.22 21.41
N THR A 142 -29.21 -13.64 20.26
CA THR A 142 -30.00 -14.30 19.21
C THR A 142 -29.03 -15.07 18.31
N SER A 143 -29.17 -16.40 18.32
CA SER A 143 -28.40 -17.31 17.47
C SER A 143 -28.93 -17.25 16.04
N HIS A 144 -28.14 -16.72 15.11
CA HIS A 144 -28.33 -17.01 13.68
C HIS A 144 -27.61 -18.31 13.33
N PRO A 145 -28.25 -19.25 12.61
CA PRO A 145 -27.60 -20.48 12.18
C PRO A 145 -26.57 -20.20 11.06
N PRO A 146 -25.49 -20.97 10.97
CA PRO A 146 -24.46 -20.78 9.94
C PRO A 146 -25.00 -21.19 8.56
N CYS A 147 -24.76 -20.34 7.56
CA CYS A 147 -25.07 -20.63 6.17
C CYS A 147 -24.20 -21.78 5.65
N ILE A 148 -24.83 -22.90 5.29
CA ILE A 148 -24.18 -24.02 4.62
C ILE A 148 -24.16 -23.70 3.11
N CYS A 149 -22.98 -23.32 2.60
CA CYS A 149 -22.78 -23.23 1.15
C CYS A 149 -22.25 -24.59 0.65
N SER A 150 -23.13 -25.37 0.02
CA SER A 150 -22.75 -26.57 -0.72
C SER A 150 -22.09 -26.17 -2.04
N LYS A 151 -20.82 -26.55 -2.19
CA LYS A 151 -20.14 -26.54 -3.50
C LYS A 151 -20.69 -27.69 -4.33
N SER A 152 -21.49 -27.39 -5.36
CA SER A 152 -21.80 -28.35 -6.41
C SER A 152 -20.64 -28.38 -7.41
N ALA A 153 -19.90 -29.49 -7.37
CA ALA A 153 -18.94 -29.86 -8.41
C ALA A 153 -19.68 -30.43 -9.63
N THR A 154 -19.15 -30.09 -10.79
CA THR A 154 -19.60 -30.43 -12.15
C THR A 154 -19.63 -31.93 -12.42
N LYS A 155 -20.52 -32.35 -13.32
CA LYS A 155 -20.24 -33.39 -14.29
C LYS A 155 -20.87 -33.01 -15.63
#